data_AF-A0A2T4D559-F1
#
_entry.id   AF-A0A2T4D559-F1
#
_cell.length_a   1.000
_cell.length_b   1.000
_cell.length_c   1.000
_cell.angle_alpha   90.00
_cell.angle_beta   90.00
_cell.angle_gamma   90.00
#
_symmetry.space_group_name_H-M   'P 1'
#
loop_
_entity.id
_entity.type
_entity.pdbx_description
1 polymer ?
#
loop_
_entity_poly.entity_id
_entity_poly.type
_entity_poly.pdbx_seq_one_letter_code
_entity_poly.pdbx_strand_id
1 'polypeptide(L)'
;MTQSELIILNFTDIRRRSVKLWNALPESCYSWKPDEKAMSAIEMVRHVLEADYGWNIIINNGSMTNYRTPWRNRPFISVADELEFAEPYRNAFLESVRQFSDMELSETEIVHPGNGDK
;
A
#
# COMPACT_ATOMS: atom_id res chain seq x y z
N MET A 1 -16.14 -18.62 -4.19
CA MET A 1 -15.40 -17.39 -3.93
C MET A 1 -15.81 -16.91 -2.55
N THR A 2 -14.92 -16.95 -1.56
CA THR A 2 -15.12 -16.35 -0.24
C THR A 2 -15.02 -14.82 -0.32
N GLN A 3 -15.40 -14.09 0.73
CA GLN A 3 -15.26 -12.63 0.72
C GLN A 3 -13.78 -12.21 0.60
N SER A 4 -12.89 -12.87 1.33
CA SER A 4 -11.43 -12.66 1.25
C SER A 4 -10.89 -12.90 -0.16
N GLU A 5 -11.36 -13.94 -0.86
CA GLU A 5 -10.96 -14.19 -2.26
C GLU A 5 -11.40 -13.06 -3.21
N LEU A 6 -12.60 -12.50 -3.02
CA LEU A 6 -13.09 -11.37 -3.80
C LEU A 6 -12.30 -10.08 -3.52
N ILE A 7 -11.96 -9.82 -2.25
CA ILE A 7 -11.14 -8.67 -1.86
C ILE A 7 -9.74 -8.79 -2.47
N ILE A 8 -9.10 -9.96 -2.36
CA ILE A 8 -7.77 -10.22 -2.92
C ILE A 8 -7.79 -10.09 -4.45
N LEU A 9 -8.83 -10.57 -5.13
CA LEU A 9 -9.00 -10.39 -6.57
C LEU A 9 -9.01 -8.90 -6.95
N ASN A 10 -9.79 -8.09 -6.25
CA ASN A 10 -9.86 -6.64 -6.49
C ASN A 10 -8.52 -5.95 -6.22
N PHE A 11 -7.89 -6.25 -5.07
CA PHE A 11 -6.57 -5.71 -4.75
C PHE A 11 -5.54 -6.08 -5.82
N THR A 12 -5.57 -7.31 -6.32
CA THR A 12 -4.64 -7.80 -7.36
C THR A 12 -4.88 -7.09 -8.68
N ASP A 13 -6.14 -6.92 -9.12
CA ASP A 13 -6.43 -6.24 -10.38
C ASP A 13 -6.07 -4.75 -10.33
N ILE A 14 -6.35 -4.07 -9.21
CA ILE A 14 -5.94 -2.67 -9.01
C ILE A 14 -4.42 -2.55 -9.09
N ARG A 15 -3.66 -3.38 -8.33
CA ARG A 15 -2.19 -3.36 -8.37
C ARG A 15 -1.67 -3.63 -9.79
N ARG A 16 -2.25 -4.59 -10.51
CA ARG A 16 -1.88 -4.90 -11.91
C ARG A 16 -2.09 -3.70 -12.84
N ARG A 17 -3.18 -2.94 -12.68
CA ARG A 17 -3.44 -1.72 -13.47
C ARG A 17 -2.47 -0.59 -13.09
N SER A 18 -2.22 -0.40 -11.79
CA SER A 18 -1.24 0.58 -11.31
C SER A 18 0.15 0.29 -11.87
N VAL A 19 0.63 -0.96 -11.82
CA VAL A 19 1.93 -1.33 -12.40
C VAL A 19 1.99 -1.06 -13.91
N LYS A 20 0.92 -1.36 -14.65
CA LYS A 20 0.87 -1.02 -16.09
C LYS A 20 1.01 0.49 -16.34
N LEU A 21 0.34 1.31 -15.53
CA LEU A 21 0.43 2.76 -15.62
C LEU A 21 1.84 3.26 -15.24
N TRP A 22 2.40 2.76 -14.14
CA TRP A 22 3.70 3.21 -13.63
C TRP A 22 4.86 2.77 -14.53
N ASN A 23 4.79 1.59 -15.15
CA ASN A 23 5.78 1.16 -16.13
C ASN A 23 5.74 1.98 -17.43
N ALA A 24 4.65 2.70 -17.70
CA ALA A 24 4.55 3.63 -18.82
C ALA A 24 5.06 5.04 -18.48
N LEU A 25 5.39 5.33 -17.22
CA LEU A 25 5.94 6.60 -16.78
C LEU A 25 7.41 6.70 -17.21
N PRO A 26 7.80 7.68 -18.06
CA PRO A 26 9.20 7.87 -18.41
C PRO A 26 10.04 8.29 -17.20
N GLU A 27 11.27 7.79 -17.09
CA GLU A 27 12.17 8.12 -15.97
C GLU A 27 12.44 9.63 -15.87
N SER A 28 12.49 10.34 -17.00
CA SER A 28 12.60 11.80 -17.06
C SER A 28 11.45 12.54 -16.38
N CYS A 29 10.33 11.86 -16.12
CA CYS A 29 9.14 12.40 -15.47
C CYS A 29 9.01 11.97 -14.00
N TYR A 30 9.95 11.21 -13.43
CA TYR A 30 9.87 10.77 -12.03
C TYR A 30 9.78 11.93 -11.03
N SER A 31 10.49 13.02 -11.30
CA SER A 31 10.49 14.24 -10.47
C SER A 31 9.35 15.20 -10.81
N TRP A 32 8.53 14.92 -11.83
CA TRP A 32 7.42 15.79 -12.21
C TRP A 32 6.38 15.85 -11.10
N LYS A 33 5.85 17.05 -10.85
CA LYS A 33 4.80 17.35 -9.88
C LYS A 33 3.68 18.13 -10.57
N PRO A 34 2.39 17.89 -10.23
CA PRO A 34 1.29 18.70 -10.74
C PRO A 34 1.30 20.14 -10.18
N ASP A 35 1.84 20.33 -8.98
CA ASP A 35 2.08 21.63 -8.34
C ASP A 35 3.25 21.55 -7.34
N GLU A 36 3.72 22.70 -6.86
CA GLU A 36 4.91 22.78 -5.99
C GLU A 36 4.79 22.02 -4.66
N LYS A 37 3.57 21.86 -4.14
CA LYS A 37 3.30 21.21 -2.84
C LYS A 37 2.96 19.74 -2.99
N ALA A 38 2.74 19.25 -4.21
CA ALA A 38 2.42 17.87 -4.47
C ALA A 38 3.64 16.94 -4.35
N MET A 39 3.36 15.65 -4.15
CA MET A 39 4.33 14.58 -4.38
C MET A 39 4.70 14.54 -5.86
N SER A 40 5.97 14.26 -6.14
CA SER A 40 6.42 13.88 -7.47
C SER A 40 5.83 12.55 -7.88
N ALA A 41 5.88 12.25 -9.18
CA ALA A 41 5.33 11.03 -9.73
C ALA A 41 5.90 9.78 -9.03
N ILE A 42 7.21 9.72 -8.77
CA ILE A 42 7.82 8.58 -8.06
C ILE A 42 7.51 8.56 -6.55
N GLU A 43 7.41 9.73 -5.90
CA GLU A 43 6.95 9.84 -4.52
C GLU A 43 5.52 9.29 -4.36
N MET A 44 4.64 9.55 -5.34
CA MET A 44 3.27 9.03 -5.35
C MET A 44 3.22 7.51 -5.54
N VAL A 45 4.06 6.94 -6.43
CA VAL A 45 4.17 5.48 -6.59
C VAL A 45 4.57 4.83 -5.27
N ARG A 46 5.63 5.35 -4.63
CA ARG A 46 6.07 4.88 -3.31
C ARG A 46 4.97 5.01 -2.27
N HIS A 47 4.28 6.15 -2.20
CA HIS A 47 3.18 6.35 -1.25
C HIS A 47 2.10 5.26 -1.35
N VAL A 48 1.72 4.87 -2.58
CA VAL A 48 0.75 3.78 -2.80
C VAL A 48 1.31 2.40 -2.45
N LEU A 49 2.62 2.18 -2.60
CA LEU A 49 3.28 0.94 -2.19
C LEU A 49 3.40 0.82 -0.66
N GLU A 50 3.78 1.91 0.01
CA GLU A 50 3.91 2.00 1.47
C GLU A 50 2.60 1.71 2.20
N ALA A 51 1.46 2.00 1.56
CA ALA A 51 0.14 1.76 2.11
C ALA A 51 -0.09 0.29 2.50
N ASP A 52 0.45 -0.67 1.74
CA ASP A 52 0.32 -2.10 2.08
C ASP A 52 0.94 -2.40 3.47
N TYR A 53 2.09 -1.81 3.81
CA TYR A 53 2.74 -2.00 5.10
C TYR A 53 1.95 -1.37 6.25
N GLY A 54 1.52 -0.10 6.10
CA GLY A 54 0.77 0.61 7.12
C GLY A 54 -0.60 -0.03 7.39
N TRP A 55 -1.35 -0.33 6.34
CA TRP A 55 -2.65 -0.99 6.49
C TRP A 55 -2.52 -2.40 7.05
N ASN A 56 -1.47 -3.14 6.71
CA ASN A 56 -1.28 -4.46 7.30
C ASN A 56 -1.13 -4.39 8.83
N ILE A 57 -0.46 -3.37 9.38
CA ILE A 57 -0.40 -3.17 10.83
C ILE A 57 -1.81 -2.90 11.38
N ILE A 58 -2.53 -1.97 10.75
CA ILE A 58 -3.83 -1.49 11.23
C ILE A 58 -4.90 -2.59 11.23
N ILE A 59 -5.03 -3.35 10.13
CA ILE A 59 -6.05 -4.40 10.02
C ILE A 59 -5.80 -5.59 10.96
N ASN A 60 -4.55 -5.74 11.42
CA ASN A 60 -4.18 -6.74 12.42
C ASN A 60 -4.14 -6.14 13.84
N ASN A 61 -4.82 -5.01 14.09
CA ASN A 61 -4.87 -4.31 15.37
C ASN A 61 -3.49 -3.94 15.97
N GLY A 62 -2.49 -3.75 15.10
CA GLY A 62 -1.15 -3.34 15.50
C GLY A 62 -1.08 -1.86 15.89
N SER A 63 -0.24 -1.55 16.88
CA SER A 63 -0.03 -0.16 17.32
C SER A 63 0.76 0.64 16.29
N MET A 64 0.28 1.85 15.99
CA MET A 64 0.94 2.82 15.12
C MET A 64 1.71 3.91 15.90
N THR A 65 1.78 3.84 17.23
CA THR A 65 2.40 4.87 18.09
C THR A 65 3.87 5.13 17.74
N ASN A 66 4.62 4.10 17.35
CA ASN A 66 6.02 4.19 16.94
C ASN A 66 6.21 3.82 15.46
N TYR A 67 5.18 4.08 14.63
CA TYR A 67 5.20 3.72 13.23
C TYR A 67 6.43 4.29 12.52
N ARG A 68 7.15 3.41 11.82
CA ARG A 68 8.24 3.77 10.92
C ARG A 68 8.08 2.97 9.64
N THR A 69 8.01 3.70 8.53
CA THR A 69 8.01 3.09 7.20
C THR A 69 9.39 2.49 6.88
N PRO A 70 9.46 1.27 6.33
CA PRO A 70 10.69 0.66 5.83
C PRO A 70 11.38 1.47 4.72
N TRP A 71 10.64 2.35 4.05
CA TRP A 71 11.15 3.25 3.03
C TRP A 71 11.86 4.48 3.58
N ARG A 72 11.90 4.64 4.91
CA ARG A 72 12.53 5.81 5.54
C ARG A 72 13.99 5.92 5.08
N ASN A 73 14.33 7.06 4.50
CA ASN A 73 15.66 7.39 3.95
C ASN A 73 16.09 6.53 2.74
N ARG A 74 15.20 5.75 2.12
CA ARG A 74 15.50 5.06 0.87
C ARG A 74 15.54 6.09 -0.27
N PRO A 75 16.59 6.12 -1.11
CA PRO A 75 16.61 6.98 -2.30
C PRO A 75 15.54 6.54 -3.30
N PHE A 76 15.05 7.45 -4.13
CA PHE A 76 14.19 7.12 -5.27
C PHE A 76 15.08 6.73 -6.45
N ILE A 77 14.99 5.48 -6.90
CA ILE A 77 15.83 4.94 -7.98
C ILE A 77 14.99 4.76 -9.25
N SER A 78 14.01 3.86 -9.22
CA SER A 78 13.12 3.59 -10.35
C SER A 78 11.81 2.96 -9.89
N VAL A 79 10.79 2.98 -10.73
CA VAL A 79 9.52 2.27 -10.44
C VAL A 79 9.76 0.78 -10.21
N ALA A 80 10.68 0.15 -10.94
CA ALA A 80 11.01 -1.26 -10.77
C ALA A 80 11.64 -1.53 -9.38
N ASP A 81 12.56 -0.67 -8.94
CA ASP A 81 13.19 -0.76 -7.62
C ASP A 81 12.18 -0.58 -6.48
N GLU A 82 11.23 0.36 -6.63
CA GLU A 82 10.14 0.54 -5.66
C GLU A 82 9.24 -0.69 -5.58
N LEU A 83 8.90 -1.29 -6.73
CA LEU A 83 8.04 -2.48 -6.81
C LEU A 83 8.70 -3.71 -6.19
N GLU A 84 9.98 -3.95 -6.49
CA GLU A 84 10.77 -5.05 -5.92
C GLU A 84 10.86 -4.92 -4.40
N PHE A 85 11.17 -3.73 -3.90
CA PHE A 85 11.25 -3.51 -2.46
C PHE A 85 9.90 -3.66 -1.75
N ALA A 86 8.79 -3.30 -2.42
CA ALA A 86 7.45 -3.40 -1.86
C ALA A 86 6.88 -4.82 -1.81
N GLU A 87 7.37 -5.73 -2.65
CA GLU A 87 6.84 -7.09 -2.83
C GLU A 87 6.61 -7.87 -1.53
N PRO A 88 7.57 -7.96 -0.58
CA PRO A 88 7.35 -8.70 0.66
C PRO A 88 6.20 -8.10 1.51
N TYR A 89 6.07 -6.77 1.54
CA TYR A 89 5.00 -6.10 2.27
C TYR A 89 3.63 -6.32 1.63
N ARG A 90 3.59 -6.33 0.30
CA ARG A 90 2.39 -6.68 -0.46
C ARG A 90 1.94 -8.11 -0.17
N ASN A 91 2.87 -9.06 -0.16
CA ASN A 91 2.58 -10.46 0.12
C ASN A 91 2.08 -10.66 1.55
N ALA A 92 2.72 -10.00 2.53
CA ALA A 92 2.27 -10.03 3.92
C ALA A 92 0.84 -9.46 4.08
N PHE A 93 0.54 -8.33 3.43
CA PHE A 93 -0.78 -7.72 3.45
C PHE A 93 -1.85 -8.66 2.86
N LEU A 94 -1.62 -9.23 1.68
CA LEU A 94 -2.57 -10.14 1.05
C LEU A 94 -2.74 -11.44 1.85
N GLU A 95 -1.68 -11.91 2.52
CA GLU A 95 -1.77 -13.06 3.41
C GLU A 95 -2.63 -12.76 4.63
N SER A 96 -2.45 -11.60 5.29
CA SER A 96 -3.33 -11.19 6.38
C SER A 96 -4.79 -11.12 5.95
N VAL A 97 -5.08 -10.52 4.78
CA VAL A 97 -6.46 -10.48 4.24
C VAL A 97 -7.03 -11.88 4.02
N ARG A 98 -6.20 -12.83 3.58
CA ARG A 98 -6.62 -14.23 3.31
C ARG A 98 -7.05 -14.97 4.59
N GLN A 99 -6.48 -14.61 5.74
CA GLN A 99 -6.72 -15.30 7.01
C GLN A 99 -8.01 -14.87 7.70
N PHE A 100 -8.62 -13.75 7.32
CA PHE A 100 -9.90 -13.35 7.89
C PHE A 100 -11.04 -14.26 7.45
N SER A 101 -11.86 -14.65 8.41
CA SER A 101 -13.15 -15.29 8.19
C SER A 101 -14.20 -14.28 7.70
N ASP A 102 -15.25 -14.77 7.04
CA ASP A 102 -16.37 -13.93 6.60
C ASP A 102 -17.04 -13.19 7.80
N MET A 103 -17.06 -13.80 8.99
CA MET A 103 -17.58 -13.18 10.21
C MET A 103 -16.70 -12.01 10.65
N GLU A 104 -15.39 -12.21 10.75
CA GLU A 104 -14.44 -11.14 11.10
C GLU A 104 -14.52 -9.98 10.11
N LEU A 105 -14.62 -10.25 8.80
CA LEU A 105 -14.77 -9.22 7.77
C LEU A 105 -16.08 -8.42 7.92
N SER A 106 -17.14 -9.04 8.42
CA SER A 106 -18.46 -8.40 8.55
C SER A 106 -18.70 -7.69 9.88
N GLU A 107 -18.04 -8.13 10.95
CA GLU A 107 -18.33 -7.68 12.33
C GLU A 107 -17.19 -6.88 12.95
N THR A 108 -15.96 -7.00 12.45
CA THR A 108 -14.81 -6.29 13.03
C THR A 108 -14.79 -4.83 12.59
N GLU A 109 -14.84 -3.93 13.56
CA GLU A 109 -14.57 -2.51 13.33
C GLU A 109 -13.12 -2.17 13.67
N ILE A 110 -12.45 -1.45 12.76
CA ILE A 110 -11.10 -0.96 12.95
C ILE A 110 -11.12 0.57 12.99
N VAL A 111 -10.45 1.16 13.97
CA VAL A 111 -10.25 2.60 14.06
C VAL A 111 -8.90 2.95 13.46
N HIS A 112 -8.90 3.72 12.38
CA HIS A 112 -7.66 4.22 11.80
C HIS A 112 -7.04 5.27 12.75
N PRO A 113 -5.75 5.15 13.15
CA PRO A 113 -5.14 6.04 14.15
C PRO A 113 -5.11 7.52 13.74
N GLY A 114 -5.11 7.80 12.43
CA GLY A 114 -5.19 9.17 11.90
C GLY A 114 -6.58 9.81 11.97
N ASN A 115 -7.63 9.07 12.34
CA ASN A 115 -9.00 9.57 12.44
C ASN A 115 -9.38 10.00 13.88
N GLY A 116 -8.43 9.96 14.81
CA GLY A 116 -8.65 10.26 16.25
C GLY A 116 -9.12 9.03 17.04
N ASP A 117 -9.08 9.15 18.37
CA ASP A 117 -9.63 8.13 19.29
C ASP A 117 -11.17 8.07 19.18
N LYS A 118 -11.76 6.90 19.45
CA LYS A 118 -13.21 6.73 19.64
C LYS A 118 -13.68 7.46 20.90
#